data_AF-A0A9D2AFR7-F1
#
_entry.id   AF-A0A9D2AFR7-F1
#
_cell.length_a   1.000
_cell.length_b   1.000
_cell.length_c   1.000
_cell.angle_alpha   90.00
_cell.angle_beta   90.00
_cell.angle_gamma   90.00
#
_symmetry.space_group_name_H-M   'P 1'
#
loop_
_entity.id
_entity.type
_entity.pdbx_description
1 polymer ?
#
loop_
_entity_poly.entity_id
_entity_poly.type
_entity_poly.pdbx_seq_one_letter_code
_entity_poly.pdbx_strand_id
1 'polypeptide(L)'
;MTEAEVNAAVEKLVAAANEESEKASREYEEACRQKKYAAAENHTLRSSFLEEALETLKTDHEALLKKIQDELDESLMALYAENVAGSGTGEGINPDDAPYDADYTLNARDRYLRVKDYYLSYSDLNQAYDDLSRDEIAMDYLGSYYYYLLRLLAIMAEQ
;
A
#
# COMPACT_ATOMS: atom_id res chain seq x y z
N MET A 1 17.86 2.57 -12.16
CA MET A 1 17.62 4.00 -11.82
C MET A 1 18.46 4.33 -10.60
N THR A 2 18.75 5.61 -10.35
CA THR A 2 19.28 6.02 -9.03
C THR A 2 18.16 6.01 -7.99
N GLU A 3 18.50 5.83 -6.72
CA GLU A 3 17.54 5.82 -5.61
C GLU A 3 16.65 7.07 -5.58
N ALA A 4 17.23 8.24 -5.89
CA ALA A 4 16.50 9.50 -6.00
C ALA A 4 15.45 9.51 -7.13
N GLU A 5 15.72 8.85 -8.25
CA GLU A 5 14.75 8.75 -9.36
C GLU A 5 13.59 7.80 -9.02
N VAL A 6 13.86 6.76 -8.22
CA VAL A 6 12.85 5.79 -7.78
C VAL A 6 11.94 6.45 -6.76
N ASN A 7 12.49 7.17 -5.78
CA ASN A 7 11.71 7.92 -4.81
C ASN A 7 10.86 8.99 -5.50
N ALA A 8 11.41 9.73 -6.47
CA ALA A 8 10.64 10.69 -7.26
C ALA A 8 9.50 10.04 -8.07
N ALA A 9 9.71 8.82 -8.59
CA ALA A 9 8.68 8.07 -9.30
C ALA A 9 7.59 7.55 -8.34
N VAL A 10 7.96 7.06 -7.15
CA VAL A 10 7.04 6.65 -6.09
C VAL A 10 6.19 7.84 -5.64
N GLU A 11 6.81 8.98 -5.32
CA GLU A 11 6.10 10.21 -4.94
C GLU A 11 5.10 10.63 -6.00
N LYS A 12 5.47 10.55 -7.28
CA LYS A 12 4.57 10.89 -8.39
C LYS A 12 3.38 9.93 -8.48
N LEU A 13 3.59 8.63 -8.30
CA LEU A 13 2.51 7.63 -8.30
C LEU A 13 1.56 7.85 -7.12
N VAL A 14 2.09 8.10 -5.93
CA VAL A 14 1.31 8.39 -4.73
C VAL A 14 0.52 9.70 -4.90
N ALA A 15 1.15 10.75 -5.44
CA ALA A 15 0.49 12.03 -5.70
C ALA A 15 -0.68 11.89 -6.69
N ALA A 16 -0.50 11.11 -7.76
CA ALA A 16 -1.56 10.85 -8.74
C ALA A 16 -2.73 10.07 -8.11
N ALA A 17 -2.44 9.03 -7.34
CA ALA A 17 -3.46 8.26 -6.62
C ALA A 17 -4.22 9.13 -5.60
N ASN A 18 -3.52 10.04 -4.90
CA ASN A 18 -4.14 11.00 -3.99
C ASN A 18 -5.07 11.96 -4.73
N GLU A 19 -4.64 12.54 -5.86
CA GLU A 19 -5.49 13.40 -6.68
C GLU A 19 -6.76 12.69 -7.15
N GLU A 20 -6.64 11.43 -7.57
CA GLU A 20 -7.77 10.60 -7.98
C GLU A 20 -8.71 10.29 -6.81
N SER A 21 -8.17 9.97 -5.64
CA SER A 21 -8.96 9.72 -4.42
C SER A 21 -9.71 10.98 -3.95
N GLU A 22 -9.08 12.15 -4.04
CA GLU A 22 -9.70 13.43 -3.70
C GLU A 22 -10.80 13.79 -4.68
N LYS A 23 -10.59 13.52 -5.97
CA LYS A 23 -11.63 13.70 -7.00
C LYS A 23 -12.82 12.78 -6.72
N ALA A 24 -12.58 11.49 -6.47
CA ALA A 24 -13.62 10.53 -6.12
C ALA A 24 -14.42 10.95 -4.88
N SER A 25 -13.73 11.47 -3.86
CA SER A 25 -14.36 11.96 -2.62
C SER A 25 -15.25 13.17 -2.89
N ARG A 26 -14.79 14.13 -3.71
CA ARG A 26 -15.58 15.30 -4.10
C ARG A 26 -16.84 14.90 -4.87
N GLU A 27 -16.73 13.98 -5.82
CA GLU A 27 -17.86 13.47 -6.61
C GLU A 27 -18.87 12.73 -5.71
N TYR A 28 -18.39 11.91 -4.76
CA TYR A 28 -19.24 11.25 -3.77
C TYR A 28 -20.00 12.25 -2.89
N GLU A 29 -19.32 13.28 -2.37
CA GLU A 29 -19.95 14.30 -1.54
C GLU A 29 -21.00 15.12 -2.30
N GLU A 30 -20.74 15.41 -3.58
CA GLU A 30 -21.68 16.09 -4.45
C GLU A 30 -22.92 15.21 -4.73
N ALA A 31 -22.72 13.93 -5.06
CA ALA A 31 -23.81 12.98 -5.27
C ALA A 31 -24.68 12.83 -4.01
N CYS A 32 -24.05 12.74 -2.83
CA CYS A 32 -24.76 12.71 -1.56
C CYS A 32 -25.58 13.97 -1.31
N ARG A 33 -25.02 15.16 -1.60
CA ARG A 33 -25.75 16.43 -1.51
C ARG A 33 -26.95 16.45 -2.45
N GLN A 34 -26.77 16.07 -3.72
CA GLN A 34 -27.85 16.04 -4.70
C GLN A 34 -29.00 15.10 -4.27
N LYS A 35 -28.69 13.90 -3.77
CA LYS A 35 -29.70 12.97 -3.23
C LYS A 35 -30.45 13.55 -2.04
N LYS A 36 -29.75 14.20 -1.11
CA LYS A 36 -30.38 14.87 0.05
C LYS A 36 -31.27 16.04 -0.37
N TYR A 37 -30.85 16.86 -1.33
CA TYR A 37 -31.68 17.95 -1.84
C TYR A 37 -32.94 17.43 -2.54
N ALA A 38 -32.81 16.44 -3.41
CA ALA A 38 -33.97 15.82 -4.06
C ALA A 38 -34.94 15.21 -3.05
N ALA A 39 -34.45 14.58 -1.97
CA ALA A 39 -35.31 14.07 -0.91
C ALA A 39 -35.93 15.20 -0.05
N ALA A 40 -35.26 16.34 0.11
CA ALA A 40 -35.82 17.52 0.77
C ALA A 40 -36.98 18.11 -0.03
N GLU A 41 -36.81 18.29 -1.34
CA GLU A 41 -37.85 18.79 -2.25
C GLU A 41 -39.07 17.88 -2.29
N ASN A 42 -38.86 16.56 -2.23
CA ASN A 42 -39.93 15.58 -2.21
C ASN A 42 -40.49 15.29 -0.80
N HIS A 43 -39.99 15.98 0.24
CA HIS A 43 -40.36 15.75 1.65
C HIS A 43 -40.12 14.32 2.15
N THR A 44 -39.13 13.60 1.59
CA THR A 44 -38.78 12.20 1.89
C THR A 44 -37.42 12.06 2.58
N LEU A 45 -36.93 13.09 3.27
CA LEU A 45 -35.63 13.09 3.97
C LEU A 45 -35.44 11.97 5.01
N ARG A 46 -36.53 11.40 5.52
CA ARG A 46 -36.51 10.28 6.48
C ARG A 46 -36.95 8.95 5.87
N SER A 47 -36.94 8.86 4.55
CA SER A 47 -37.33 7.64 3.85
C SER A 47 -36.18 6.64 3.84
N SER A 48 -36.52 5.36 3.99
CA SER A 48 -35.58 4.25 3.81
C SER A 48 -34.96 4.24 2.41
N PHE A 49 -35.67 4.78 1.41
CA PHE A 49 -35.17 4.91 0.04
C PHE A 49 -33.98 5.87 -0.06
N LEU A 50 -33.99 6.99 0.69
CA LEU A 50 -32.84 7.88 0.75
C LEU A 50 -31.66 7.20 1.46
N GLU A 51 -31.93 6.50 2.56
CA GLU A 51 -30.91 5.77 3.31
C GLU A 51 -30.22 4.71 2.44
N GLU A 52 -30.99 3.89 1.73
CA GLU A 52 -30.48 2.88 0.79
C GLU A 52 -29.67 3.51 -0.35
N ALA A 53 -30.14 4.64 -0.89
CA ALA A 53 -29.42 5.35 -1.95
C ALA A 53 -28.07 5.93 -1.45
N LEU A 54 -28.00 6.42 -0.21
CA LEU A 54 -26.76 6.91 0.39
C LEU A 54 -25.80 5.76 0.73
N GLU A 55 -26.31 4.63 1.20
CA GLU A 55 -25.48 3.45 1.49
C GLU A 55 -24.90 2.84 0.21
N THR A 56 -25.67 2.82 -0.88
CA THR A 56 -25.17 2.40 -2.20
C THR A 56 -24.04 3.32 -2.65
N LEU A 57 -24.24 4.64 -2.59
CA LEU A 57 -23.19 5.61 -2.95
C LEU A 57 -21.92 5.45 -2.11
N LYS A 58 -22.08 5.13 -0.82
CA LYS A 58 -20.94 4.89 0.08
C LYS A 58 -20.21 3.60 -0.31
N THR A 59 -20.93 2.52 -0.56
CA THR A 59 -20.35 1.23 -0.97
C THR A 59 -19.59 1.37 -2.29
N ASP A 60 -20.16 2.08 -3.26
CA ASP A 60 -19.52 2.33 -4.55
C ASP A 60 -18.24 3.19 -4.38
N HIS A 61 -18.28 4.19 -3.51
CA HIS A 61 -17.11 5.02 -3.19
C HIS A 61 -16.00 4.21 -2.51
N GLU A 62 -16.34 3.38 -1.51
CA GLU A 62 -15.38 2.49 -0.84
C GLU A 62 -14.74 1.49 -1.83
N ALA A 63 -15.54 0.92 -2.74
CA ALA A 63 -15.05 0.04 -3.78
C ALA A 63 -14.09 0.74 -4.75
N LEU A 64 -14.38 1.99 -5.10
CA LEU A 64 -13.54 2.79 -5.98
C LEU A 64 -12.22 3.20 -5.30
N LEU A 65 -12.26 3.62 -4.03
CA LEU A 65 -11.05 3.89 -3.25
C LEU A 65 -10.15 2.66 -3.14
N LYS A 66 -10.75 1.48 -2.91
CA LYS A 66 -10.01 0.23 -2.88
C LYS A 66 -9.34 -0.08 -4.23
N LYS A 67 -10.05 0.15 -5.34
CA LYS A 67 -9.48 -0.03 -6.69
C LYS A 67 -8.29 0.89 -6.94
N ILE A 68 -8.37 2.16 -6.55
CA ILE A 68 -7.24 3.12 -6.65
C ILE A 68 -6.05 2.61 -5.82
N GLN A 69 -6.31 2.11 -4.61
CA GLN A 69 -5.26 1.55 -3.76
C GLN A 69 -4.61 0.31 -4.39
N ASP A 70 -5.41 -0.62 -4.91
CA ASP A 70 -4.92 -1.83 -5.57
C ASP A 70 -4.06 -1.48 -6.81
N GLU A 71 -4.47 -0.47 -7.60
CA GLU A 71 -3.71 0.02 -8.76
C GLU A 71 -2.40 0.73 -8.38
N LEU A 72 -2.40 1.48 -7.27
CA LEU A 72 -1.20 2.08 -6.72
C LEU A 72 -0.22 0.99 -6.26
N ASP A 73 -0.70 0.00 -5.52
CA ASP A 73 0.13 -1.11 -5.04
C ASP A 73 0.72 -1.92 -6.20
N GLU A 74 -0.05 -2.19 -7.26
CA GLU A 74 0.44 -2.85 -8.49
C GLU A 74 1.52 -2.01 -9.18
N SER A 75 1.30 -0.70 -9.32
CA SER A 75 2.24 0.22 -9.97
C SER A 75 3.55 0.35 -9.18
N LEU A 76 3.46 0.39 -7.84
CA LEU A 76 4.62 0.40 -6.97
C LEU A 76 5.39 -0.92 -7.05
N MET A 77 4.70 -2.06 -7.01
CA MET A 77 5.32 -3.38 -7.19
C MET A 77 6.05 -3.48 -8.52
N ALA A 78 5.46 -3.01 -9.62
CA ALA A 78 6.10 -2.99 -10.92
C ALA A 78 7.37 -2.13 -10.93
N LEU A 79 7.29 -0.92 -10.36
CA LEU A 79 8.43 0.00 -10.26
C LEU A 79 9.59 -0.59 -9.44
N TYR A 80 9.27 -1.22 -8.30
CA TYR A 80 10.28 -1.87 -7.48
C TYR A 80 10.85 -3.13 -8.15
N ALA A 81 10.02 -3.96 -8.77
CA ALA A 81 10.46 -5.15 -9.50
C ALA A 81 11.38 -4.81 -10.68
N GLU A 82 11.10 -3.74 -11.42
CA GLU A 82 11.98 -3.25 -12.51
C GLU A 82 13.35 -2.81 -11.97
N ASN A 83 13.36 -2.23 -10.77
CA ASN A 83 14.61 -1.79 -10.13
C ASN A 83 15.38 -2.94 -9.47
N VAL A 84 14.68 -4.00 -9.05
CA VAL A 84 15.27 -5.24 -8.49
C VAL A 84 15.72 -6.22 -9.56
N ALA A 85 15.18 -6.19 -10.79
CA ALA A 85 15.55 -7.09 -11.89
C ALA A 85 17.02 -7.01 -12.36
N GLY A 86 17.86 -6.19 -11.71
CA GLY A 86 19.32 -6.25 -11.78
C GLY A 86 19.97 -7.24 -10.80
N SER A 87 19.25 -7.78 -9.82
CA SER A 87 19.67 -8.84 -8.91
C SER A 87 19.22 -10.17 -9.50
N GLY A 88 20.19 -10.95 -9.99
CA GLY A 88 19.95 -12.26 -10.55
C GLY A 88 19.26 -13.16 -9.55
N THR A 89 18.36 -14.02 -10.04
CA THR A 89 17.91 -15.20 -9.31
C THR A 89 19.13 -16.04 -8.95
N GLY A 90 19.68 -15.80 -7.75
CA GLY A 90 20.79 -16.54 -7.20
C GLY A 90 20.31 -17.90 -6.75
N GLU A 91 20.58 -18.94 -7.54
CA GLU A 91 20.73 -20.28 -6.98
C GLU A 91 21.75 -20.19 -5.82
N GLY A 92 21.29 -20.25 -4.57
CA GLY A 92 22.18 -20.23 -3.40
C GLY A 92 21.70 -19.46 -2.17
N ILE A 93 20.49 -18.88 -2.15
CA ILE A 93 19.97 -18.21 -0.96
C ILE A 93 19.71 -19.27 0.14
N ASN A 94 20.59 -19.32 1.14
CA ASN A 94 20.43 -20.16 2.32
C ASN A 94 19.58 -19.39 3.36
N PRO A 95 18.39 -19.88 3.72
CA PRO A 95 17.54 -19.18 4.69
C PRO A 95 18.16 -19.07 6.09
N ASP A 96 19.16 -19.89 6.41
CA ASP A 96 19.92 -19.80 7.66
C ASP A 96 20.88 -18.59 7.72
N ASP A 97 21.13 -17.91 6.58
CA ASP A 97 21.99 -16.73 6.52
C ASP A 97 21.24 -15.43 6.88
N ALA A 98 19.92 -15.50 7.10
CA ALA A 98 19.12 -14.38 7.53
C ALA A 98 19.45 -13.98 8.97
N PRO A 99 19.49 -12.68 9.29
CA PRO A 99 19.70 -12.22 10.66
C PRO A 99 18.48 -12.41 11.57
N TYR A 100 17.34 -12.83 11.00
CA TYR A 100 16.10 -13.20 11.69
C TYR A 100 15.77 -14.68 11.46
N ASP A 101 14.97 -15.26 12.36
CA ASP A 101 14.54 -16.65 12.26
C ASP A 101 13.56 -16.86 11.08
N ALA A 102 14.11 -17.23 9.92
CA ALA A 102 13.39 -17.44 8.66
C ALA A 102 12.69 -18.82 8.63
N ASP A 103 11.56 -18.93 9.34
CA ASP A 103 10.75 -20.14 9.38
C ASP A 103 9.69 -20.18 8.25
N TYR A 104 9.93 -20.98 7.22
CA TYR A 104 9.02 -21.16 6.07
C TYR A 104 7.81 -22.05 6.38
N THR A 105 7.65 -22.56 7.60
CA THR A 105 6.42 -23.28 8.02
C THR A 105 5.32 -22.33 8.48
N LEU A 106 5.66 -21.07 8.77
CA LEU A 106 4.72 -20.04 9.20
C LEU A 106 3.83 -19.53 8.05
N ASN A 107 2.68 -18.96 8.41
CA ASN A 107 1.83 -18.25 7.46
C ASN A 107 2.44 -16.88 7.08
N ALA A 108 2.03 -16.32 5.93
CA ALA A 108 2.61 -15.08 5.40
C ALA A 108 2.57 -13.89 6.37
N ARG A 109 1.52 -13.80 7.21
CA ARG A 109 1.40 -12.74 8.21
C ARG A 109 2.45 -12.86 9.31
N ASP A 110 2.67 -14.07 9.82
CA ASP A 110 3.63 -14.31 10.89
C ASP A 110 5.08 -14.15 10.39
N ARG A 111 5.34 -14.55 9.14
CA ARG A 111 6.62 -14.25 8.46
C ARG A 111 6.85 -12.74 8.37
N TYR A 112 5.85 -11.99 7.90
CA TYR A 112 5.91 -10.53 7.81
C TYR A 112 6.19 -9.88 9.16
N LEU A 113 5.48 -10.30 10.22
CA LEU A 113 5.70 -9.75 11.56
C LEU A 113 7.12 -9.99 12.06
N ARG A 114 7.71 -11.16 11.83
CA ARG A 114 9.10 -11.44 12.24
C ARG A 114 10.10 -10.51 11.58
N VAL A 115 10.05 -10.40 10.26
CA VAL A 115 10.98 -9.55 9.51
C VAL A 115 10.74 -8.07 9.85
N LYS A 116 9.47 -7.66 9.96
CA LYS A 116 9.09 -6.30 10.37
C LYS A 116 9.62 -5.95 11.76
N ASP A 117 9.44 -6.83 12.75
CA ASP A 117 9.89 -6.59 14.12
C ASP A 117 11.43 -6.54 14.20
N TYR A 118 12.14 -7.33 13.38
CA TYR A 118 13.59 -7.24 13.24
C TYR A 118 14.04 -5.87 12.71
N TYR A 119 13.55 -5.44 11.55
CA TYR A 119 14.00 -4.18 10.94
C TYR A 119 13.52 -2.94 11.71
N LEU A 120 12.35 -2.99 12.35
CA LEU A 120 11.89 -1.90 13.22
C LEU A 120 12.62 -1.85 14.58
N SER A 121 13.42 -2.86 14.92
CA SER A 121 14.25 -2.83 16.14
C SER A 121 15.52 -1.98 15.99
N TYR A 122 15.86 -1.58 14.76
CA TYR A 122 17.01 -0.75 14.47
C TYR A 122 16.84 0.62 15.10
N SER A 123 17.95 1.17 15.62
CA SER A 123 17.96 2.53 16.17
C SER A 123 17.91 3.60 15.09
N ASP A 124 18.40 3.28 13.87
CA ASP A 124 18.34 4.14 12.70
C ASP A 124 17.47 3.47 11.62
N LEU A 125 16.33 4.08 11.32
CA LEU A 125 15.38 3.55 10.34
C LEU A 125 15.85 3.73 8.90
N ASN A 126 16.74 4.69 8.61
CA ASN A 126 17.35 4.81 7.29
C ASN A 126 18.29 3.61 7.04
N GLN A 127 19.07 3.24 8.06
CA GLN A 127 19.90 2.05 8.00
C GLN A 127 19.05 0.78 7.85
N ALA A 128 17.90 0.70 8.53
CA ALA A 128 16.99 -0.45 8.40
C ALA A 128 16.42 -0.58 6.98
N TYR A 129 16.06 0.54 6.36
CA TYR A 129 15.59 0.58 4.98
C TYR A 129 16.69 0.12 4.01
N ASP A 130 17.91 0.64 4.16
CA ASP A 130 19.05 0.26 3.33
C ASP A 130 19.37 -1.23 3.46
N ASP A 131 19.40 -1.76 4.68
CA ASP A 131 19.68 -3.18 4.93
C ASP A 131 18.57 -4.08 4.36
N LEU A 132 17.29 -3.74 4.57
CA LEU A 132 16.18 -4.50 4.00
C LEU A 132 16.21 -4.47 2.48
N SER A 133 16.54 -3.33 1.86
CA SER A 133 16.58 -3.18 0.40
C SER A 133 17.58 -4.11 -0.29
N ARG A 134 18.57 -4.61 0.47
CA ARG A 134 19.63 -5.52 0.03
C ARG A 134 19.42 -6.95 0.51
N ASP A 135 18.36 -7.20 1.27
CA ASP A 135 18.06 -8.51 1.85
C ASP A 135 17.24 -9.36 0.88
N GLU A 136 17.97 -10.09 0.03
CA GLU A 136 17.38 -11.03 -0.94
C GLU A 136 16.66 -12.19 -0.24
N ILE A 137 17.03 -12.54 1.00
CA ILE A 137 16.33 -13.56 1.80
C ILE A 137 14.97 -13.02 2.25
N ALA A 138 14.88 -11.77 2.72
CA ALA A 138 13.61 -11.15 3.09
C ALA A 138 12.68 -11.07 1.89
N MET A 139 13.23 -10.75 0.71
CA MET A 139 12.47 -10.66 -0.52
C MET A 139 11.85 -12.02 -0.91
N ASP A 140 12.63 -13.10 -0.88
CA ASP A 140 12.13 -14.45 -1.12
C ASP A 140 11.14 -14.91 -0.02
N TYR A 141 11.49 -14.67 1.23
CA TYR A 141 10.75 -15.16 2.40
C TYR A 141 9.37 -14.51 2.55
N LEU A 142 9.25 -13.21 2.21
CA LEU A 142 8.01 -12.44 2.33
C LEU A 142 7.23 -12.33 1.02
N GLY A 143 7.88 -12.49 -0.14
CA GLY A 143 7.25 -12.28 -1.44
C GLY A 143 6.65 -10.87 -1.57
N SER A 144 5.36 -10.76 -1.88
CA SER A 144 4.68 -9.46 -1.99
C SER A 144 4.72 -8.62 -0.71
N TYR A 145 4.82 -9.25 0.46
CA TYR A 145 4.88 -8.56 1.74
C TYR A 145 6.19 -7.82 1.98
N TYR A 146 7.24 -8.14 1.23
CA TYR A 146 8.51 -7.43 1.27
C TYR A 146 8.33 -5.94 0.94
N TYR A 147 7.60 -5.63 -0.13
CA TYR A 147 7.41 -4.25 -0.58
C TYR A 147 6.55 -3.43 0.39
N TYR A 148 5.60 -4.06 1.07
CA TYR A 148 4.85 -3.39 2.14
C TYR A 148 5.76 -2.99 3.31
N LEU A 149 6.70 -3.85 3.70
CA LEU A 149 7.66 -3.54 4.76
C LEU A 149 8.63 -2.44 4.33
N LEU A 150 9.13 -2.52 3.09
CA LEU A 150 10.05 -1.54 2.54
C LEU A 150 9.42 -0.15 2.48
N ARG A 151 8.15 -0.07 2.03
CA ARG A 151 7.38 1.18 2.04
C ARG A 151 7.11 1.70 3.45
N LEU A 152 6.80 0.81 4.40
CA LEU A 152 6.61 1.20 5.80
C LEU A 152 7.87 1.86 6.37
N LEU A 153 9.04 1.26 6.15
CA LEU A 153 10.31 1.80 6.61
C LEU A 153 10.63 3.14 5.95
N ALA A 154 10.38 3.30 4.64
CA ALA A 154 10.56 4.56 3.94
C ALA A 154 9.73 5.70 4.59
N ILE A 155 8.44 5.45 4.83
CA ILE A 155 7.53 6.44 5.46
C ILE A 155 7.97 6.79 6.88
N MET A 156 8.50 5.82 7.63
CA MET A 156 8.92 6.04 9.01
C MET A 156 10.32 6.67 9.12
N ALA A 157 11.19 6.48 8.13
CA ALA A 157 12.53 7.07 8.09
C ALA A 157 12.51 8.56 7.70
N GLU A 158 11.47 9.03 7.02
CA GLU A 158 11.25 10.43 6.65
C GLU A 158 10.66 11.31 7.78
N GLN A 159 10.31 10.72 8.93
CA GLN A 159 9.73 11.42 10.11
C GLN A 159 10.78 11.78 11.16
#